data_AF-A0A8E4W362-F1
#
_entry.id   AF-A0A8E4W362-F1
#
_cell.length_a   1.000
_cell.length_b   1.000
_cell.length_c   1.000
_cell.angle_alpha   90.00
_cell.angle_beta   90.00
_cell.angle_gamma   90.00
#
_symmetry.space_group_name_H-M   'P 1'
#
loop_
_entity.id
_entity.type
_entity.pdbx_description
1 polymer ?
#
loop_
_entity_poly.entity_id
_entity_poly.type
_entity_poly.pdbx_seq_one_letter_code
_entity_poly.pdbx_strand_id
1 'polypeptide(L)'
;MFETHPLLWLILFVLLGPPALMSKAGSKLPGVLGWVGRKWQARKELTPEERKTSASHRISQAEIARMAEDYGRLRSAYGELVADNEDRDRRLDEFEAEMTTEKRIRWAAIGYIRQLIDSHRKHAPESAIPDPPQLLADIL
;
A
#
# COMPACT_ATOMS: atom_id res chain seq x y z
N MET A 1 -31.83 -35.63 11.99
CA MET A 1 -32.34 -35.90 10.64
C MET A 1 -33.85 -35.76 10.71
N PHE A 2 -34.38 -34.57 10.39
CA PHE A 2 -35.82 -34.37 10.30
C PHE A 2 -36.19 -34.23 8.83
N GLU A 3 -36.90 -35.25 8.37
CA GLU A 3 -37.44 -35.42 7.04
C GLU A 3 -38.36 -34.24 6.71
N THR A 4 -38.06 -33.55 5.62
CA THR A 4 -38.94 -32.51 5.08
C THR A 4 -40.24 -33.15 4.64
N HIS A 5 -41.32 -33.00 5.43
CA HIS A 5 -42.62 -33.53 5.10
C HIS A 5 -43.09 -33.03 3.72
N PRO A 6 -43.35 -33.91 2.74
CA PRO A 6 -43.74 -33.52 1.38
C PRO A 6 -45.06 -32.71 1.34
N LEU A 7 -45.86 -32.81 2.40
CA LEU A 7 -47.08 -32.03 2.61
C LEU A 7 -46.82 -30.53 2.78
N LEU A 8 -45.72 -30.13 3.44
CA LEU A 8 -45.34 -28.71 3.55
C LEU A 8 -44.99 -28.11 2.19
N TRP A 9 -44.36 -28.92 1.33
CA TRP A 9 -44.01 -28.51 -0.03
C TRP A 9 -45.24 -28.38 -0.92
N LEU A 10 -46.21 -29.30 -0.79
CA LEU A 10 -47.52 -29.23 -1.46
C LEU A 10 -48.34 -28.02 -1.01
N ILE A 11 -48.35 -27.69 0.28
CA ILE A 11 -49.03 -26.49 0.80
C ILE A 11 -48.41 -25.22 0.22
N LEU A 12 -47.07 -25.14 0.14
CA LEU A 12 -46.37 -24.03 -0.49
C LEU A 12 -46.75 -23.93 -1.98
N PHE A 13 -46.83 -25.06 -2.69
CA PHE A 13 -47.15 -25.10 -4.11
C PHE A 13 -48.61 -24.74 -4.42
N VAL A 14 -49.55 -25.05 -3.52
CA VAL A 14 -50.96 -24.67 -3.63
C VAL A 14 -51.16 -23.18 -3.30
N LEU A 15 -50.39 -22.62 -2.36
CA LEU A 15 -50.46 -21.21 -1.97
C LEU A 15 -49.72 -20.26 -2.93
N LEU A 16 -48.57 -20.68 -3.49
CA LEU A 16 -47.74 -19.85 -4.38
C LEU A 16 -47.87 -20.19 -5.87
N GLY A 17 -48.38 -21.37 -6.22
CA GLY A 17 -48.52 -21.83 -7.60
C GLY A 17 -47.20 -22.26 -8.28
N PRO A 18 -47.26 -23.05 -9.38
CA PRO A 18 -46.06 -23.46 -10.12
C PRO A 18 -45.34 -22.27 -10.77
N PRO A 19 -43.99 -22.18 -10.73
CA PRO A 19 -43.23 -21.08 -11.34
C PRO A 19 -43.32 -21.00 -12.87
N ALA A 20 -43.98 -21.97 -13.52
CA ALA A 20 -44.13 -22.04 -14.98
C ALA A 20 -45.38 -21.34 -15.54
N LEU A 21 -46.21 -20.69 -14.70
CA LEU A 21 -47.41 -19.95 -15.17
C LEU A 21 -47.22 -18.42 -15.30
N MET A 22 -45.97 -17.95 -15.22
CA MET A 22 -45.60 -16.53 -15.40
C MET A 22 -45.30 -16.12 -16.86
N SER A 23 -45.76 -16.85 -17.89
CA SER A 23 -45.48 -16.47 -19.30
C SER A 23 -46.70 -16.19 -20.19
N LYS A 24 -47.94 -16.22 -19.67
CA LYS A 24 -49.12 -15.80 -20.46
C LYS A 24 -50.13 -14.88 -19.76
N ALA A 25 -50.06 -14.71 -18.44
CA ALA A 25 -50.91 -13.76 -17.71
C ALA A 25 -50.23 -12.40 -17.44
N GLY A 26 -48.90 -12.37 -17.36
CA GLY A 26 -48.14 -11.13 -17.16
C GLY A 26 -48.13 -10.19 -18.38
N SER A 27 -48.49 -10.67 -19.57
CA SER A 27 -48.49 -9.88 -20.81
C SER A 27 -49.82 -9.15 -21.08
N LYS A 28 -50.84 -9.31 -20.23
CA LYS A 28 -52.18 -8.70 -20.40
C LYS A 28 -52.64 -7.82 -19.23
N LEU A 29 -51.73 -7.18 -18.50
CA LEU A 29 -52.06 -6.03 -17.65
C LEU A 29 -51.61 -4.70 -18.29
N PRO A 30 -52.20 -4.28 -19.43
CA PRO A 30 -51.93 -2.95 -19.96
C PRO A 30 -52.67 -1.92 -19.11
N GLY A 31 -51.94 -0.91 -18.63
CA GLY A 31 -52.52 0.28 -18.00
C GLY A 31 -52.17 0.45 -16.53
N VAL A 32 -52.74 -0.37 -15.64
CA VAL A 32 -52.73 -0.06 -14.20
C VAL A 32 -51.39 -0.34 -13.53
N LEU A 33 -50.78 -1.52 -13.73
CA LEU A 33 -49.46 -1.81 -13.15
C LEU A 33 -48.36 -0.91 -13.73
N GLY A 34 -48.41 -0.62 -15.03
CA GLY A 34 -47.52 0.34 -15.67
C GLY A 34 -47.73 1.79 -15.17
N TRP A 35 -48.99 2.20 -14.91
CA TRP A 35 -49.31 3.50 -14.34
C TRP A 35 -48.88 3.62 -12.87
N VAL A 36 -49.11 2.57 -12.06
CA VAL A 36 -48.61 2.50 -10.68
C VAL A 36 -47.08 2.55 -10.67
N GLY A 37 -46.42 1.76 -11.53
CA GLY A 37 -44.97 1.77 -11.69
C GLY A 37 -44.44 3.15 -12.09
N ARG A 38 -45.05 3.80 -13.07
CA ARG A 38 -44.69 5.17 -13.49
C ARG A 38 -44.96 6.21 -12.41
N LYS A 39 -46.06 6.12 -11.66
CA LYS A 39 -46.31 7.01 -10.51
C LYS A 39 -45.32 6.79 -9.38
N TRP A 40 -44.89 5.55 -9.17
CA TRP A 40 -43.90 5.22 -8.15
C TRP A 40 -42.49 5.67 -8.56
N GLN A 41 -42.14 5.57 -9.85
CA GLN A 41 -40.93 6.17 -10.43
C GLN A 41 -40.97 7.71 -10.39
N ALA A 42 -42.09 8.32 -10.76
CA ALA A 42 -42.27 9.78 -10.69
C ALA A 42 -42.21 10.33 -9.26
N ARG A 43 -42.49 9.49 -8.24
CA ARG A 43 -42.26 9.82 -6.82
C ARG A 43 -40.82 9.63 -6.36
N LYS A 44 -40.01 8.83 -7.09
CA LYS A 44 -38.60 8.58 -6.79
C LYS A 44 -37.64 9.49 -7.55
N GLU A 45 -38.09 10.08 -8.65
CA GLU A 45 -37.33 11.09 -9.38
C GLU A 45 -37.36 12.43 -8.63
N LEU A 46 -36.55 12.51 -7.58
CA LEU A 46 -36.21 13.78 -6.96
C LEU A 46 -35.61 14.69 -8.05
N THR A 47 -36.17 15.89 -8.18
CA THR A 47 -35.58 16.92 -9.04
C THR A 47 -34.14 17.20 -8.58
N PRO A 48 -33.25 17.72 -9.46
CA PRO A 48 -31.87 17.98 -9.09
C PRO A 48 -31.72 18.82 -7.81
N GLU A 49 -32.59 19.80 -7.59
CA GLU A 49 -32.58 20.63 -6.38
C GLU A 49 -33.04 19.88 -5.14
N GLU A 50 -34.09 19.06 -5.22
CA GLU A 50 -34.54 18.22 -4.10
C GLU A 50 -33.49 17.16 -3.74
N ARG A 51 -32.77 16.64 -4.75
CA ARG A 51 -31.66 15.70 -4.57
C ARG A 51 -30.52 16.34 -3.77
N LYS A 52 -30.17 17.60 -4.04
CA LYS A 52 -29.15 18.34 -3.26
C LYS A 52 -29.55 18.53 -1.79
N THR A 53 -30.84 18.70 -1.52
CA THR A 53 -31.36 18.84 -0.14
C THR A 53 -31.62 17.50 0.56
N SER A 54 -31.54 16.39 -0.17
CA SER A 54 -31.82 15.06 0.39
C SER A 54 -30.78 14.65 1.43
N ALA A 55 -31.21 13.88 2.44
CA ALA A 55 -30.32 13.37 3.49
C ALA A 55 -29.18 12.52 2.90
N SER A 56 -29.45 11.72 1.86
CA SER A 56 -28.44 10.93 1.16
C SER A 56 -27.37 11.80 0.53
N HIS A 57 -27.74 12.89 -0.14
CA HIS A 57 -26.75 13.79 -0.75
C HIS A 57 -25.88 14.48 0.31
N ARG A 58 -26.47 14.94 1.42
CA ARG A 58 -25.68 15.49 2.54
C ARG A 58 -24.68 14.49 3.11
N ILE A 59 -25.08 13.23 3.30
CA ILE A 59 -24.19 12.17 3.78
C ILE A 59 -23.06 11.94 2.78
N SER A 60 -23.37 11.83 1.48
CA SER A 60 -22.36 11.65 0.44
C SER A 60 -21.36 12.82 0.39
N GLN A 61 -21.83 14.07 0.51
CA GLN A 61 -20.94 15.23 0.55
C GLN A 61 -20.05 15.24 1.80
N ALA A 62 -20.57 14.81 2.95
CA ALA A 62 -19.79 14.66 4.17
C ALA A 62 -18.78 13.51 4.10
N GLU A 63 -19.08 12.43 3.37
CA GLU A 63 -18.11 11.36 3.08
C GLU A 63 -17.03 11.80 2.12
N ILE A 64 -17.39 12.50 1.03
CA ILE A 64 -16.43 13.07 0.08
C ILE A 64 -15.47 14.04 0.78
N ALA A 65 -15.98 14.89 1.66
CA ALA A 65 -15.15 15.80 2.46
C ALA A 65 -14.15 15.04 3.36
N ARG A 66 -14.62 13.99 4.05
CA ARG A 66 -13.75 13.13 4.88
C ARG A 66 -12.68 12.44 4.06
N MET A 67 -13.05 11.86 2.91
CA MET A 67 -12.10 11.22 2.01
C MET A 67 -11.07 12.22 1.50
N ALA A 68 -11.47 13.44 1.13
CA ALA A 68 -10.53 14.47 0.69
C ALA A 68 -9.52 14.85 1.79
N GLU A 69 -9.98 14.91 3.04
CA GLU A 69 -9.12 15.15 4.20
C GLU A 69 -8.14 13.97 4.42
N ASP A 70 -8.63 12.74 4.34
CA ASP A 70 -7.80 11.53 4.45
C ASP A 70 -6.73 11.47 3.35
N TYR A 71 -7.10 11.78 2.10
CA TYR A 71 -6.14 11.89 1.00
C TYR A 71 -5.12 13.01 1.23
N GLY A 72 -5.55 14.14 1.80
CA GLY A 72 -4.66 15.23 2.20
C GLY A 72 -3.63 14.77 3.23
N ARG A 73 -4.07 14.07 4.28
CA ARG A 73 -3.20 13.47 5.29
C ARG A 73 -2.23 12.46 4.68
N LEU A 74 -2.74 11.54 3.85
CA LEU A 74 -1.92 10.51 3.21
C LEU A 74 -0.85 11.12 2.31
N ARG A 75 -1.21 12.15 1.53
CA ARG A 75 -0.26 12.87 0.69
C ARG A 75 0.83 13.56 1.51
N SER A 76 0.46 14.18 2.64
CA SER A 76 1.43 14.81 3.54
C SER A 76 2.38 13.77 4.16
N ALA A 77 1.84 12.67 4.68
CA ALA A 77 2.64 11.59 5.27
C ALA A 77 3.58 10.95 4.25
N TYR A 78 3.13 10.78 3.00
CA TYR A 78 3.98 10.29 1.93
C TYR A 78 5.10 11.28 1.58
N GLY A 79 4.78 12.59 1.53
CA GLY A 79 5.78 13.63 1.31
C GLY A 79 6.87 13.65 2.38
N GLU A 80 6.48 13.51 3.65
CA GLU A 80 7.40 13.42 4.78
C GLU A 80 8.27 12.15 4.72
N LEU A 81 7.67 11.01 4.38
CA LEU A 81 8.41 9.75 4.22
C LEU A 81 9.42 9.81 3.08
N VAL A 82 9.08 10.45 1.96
CA VAL A 82 10.01 10.66 0.84
C VAL A 82 11.18 11.54 1.29
N ALA A 83 10.90 12.64 1.98
CA ALA A 83 11.94 13.53 2.48
C ALA A 83 12.87 12.84 3.51
N ASP A 84 12.34 12.01 4.41
CA ASP A 84 13.15 11.22 5.35
C ASP A 84 14.05 10.20 4.62
N ASN A 85 13.53 9.52 3.60
CA ASN A 85 14.34 8.59 2.81
C ASN A 85 15.44 9.33 2.03
N GLU A 86 15.13 10.47 1.40
CA GLU A 86 16.14 11.29 0.72
C GLU A 86 17.25 11.78 1.67
N ASP A 87 16.90 12.11 2.91
CA ASP A 87 17.89 12.47 3.94
C ASP A 87 18.77 11.28 4.34
N ARG A 88 18.15 10.12 4.54
CA ARG A 88 18.86 8.88 4.90
C ARG A 88 19.80 8.41 3.79
N ASP A 89 19.36 8.48 2.54
CA ASP A 89 20.19 8.12 1.38
C ASP A 89 21.41 9.05 1.30
N ARG A 90 21.22 10.36 1.48
CA ARG A 90 22.33 11.32 1.52
C ARG A 90 23.35 10.98 2.61
N ARG A 91 22.89 10.65 3.81
CA ARG A 91 23.76 10.28 4.94
C ARG A 91 24.51 8.97 4.68
N LEU A 92 23.89 8.03 3.98
CA LEU A 92 24.54 6.79 3.58
C LEU A 92 25.62 7.05 2.53
N ASP A 93 25.34 7.89 1.54
CA ASP A 93 26.31 8.28 0.51
C ASP A 93 27.53 8.98 1.12
N GLU A 94 27.30 9.92 2.05
CA GLU A 94 28.36 10.60 2.80
C GLU A 94 29.21 9.61 3.59
N PHE A 95 28.56 8.71 4.33
CA PHE A 95 29.26 7.69 5.12
C PHE A 95 30.06 6.72 4.23
N GLU A 96 29.52 6.31 3.08
CA GLU A 96 30.23 5.46 2.13
C GLU A 96 31.46 6.18 1.55
N ALA A 97 31.34 7.46 1.24
CA ALA A 97 32.45 8.27 0.75
C ALA A 97 33.57 8.43 1.81
N GLU A 98 33.21 8.68 3.06
CA GLU A 98 34.15 8.74 4.19
C GLU A 98 34.87 7.40 4.37
N MET A 99 34.11 6.31 4.48
CA MET A 99 34.68 4.96 4.64
C MET A 99 35.57 4.54 3.47
N THR A 100 35.23 4.97 2.25
CA THR A 100 36.05 4.73 1.06
C THR A 100 37.38 5.49 1.14
N THR A 101 37.33 6.73 1.64
CA THR A 101 38.53 7.55 1.83
C THR A 101 39.41 7.00 2.93
N GLU A 102 38.85 6.64 4.07
CA GLU A 102 39.57 5.98 5.17
C GLU A 102 40.23 4.67 4.73
N LYS A 103 39.51 3.83 3.97
CA LYS A 103 40.08 2.60 3.39
C LYS A 103 41.25 2.89 2.46
N ARG A 104 41.14 3.90 1.59
CA ARG A 104 42.24 4.30 0.68
C ARG A 104 43.47 4.76 1.47
N ILE A 105 43.28 5.60 2.48
CA ILE A 105 44.36 6.08 3.36
C ILE A 105 45.02 4.89 4.06
N ARG A 106 44.22 3.97 4.62
CA ARG A 106 44.72 2.77 5.28
C ARG A 106 45.59 1.92 4.35
N TRP A 107 45.14 1.65 3.13
CA TRP A 107 45.92 0.86 2.17
C TRP A 107 47.18 1.57 1.71
N ALA A 108 47.13 2.89 1.51
CA ALA A 108 48.32 3.69 1.21
C ALA A 108 49.35 3.63 2.34
N ALA A 109 48.92 3.75 3.60
CA ALA A 109 49.78 3.64 4.77
C ALA A 109 50.43 2.25 4.87
N ILE A 110 49.67 1.18 4.65
CA ILE A 110 50.19 -0.20 4.62
C ILE A 110 51.27 -0.35 3.53
N GLY A 111 51.01 0.15 2.32
CA GLY A 111 51.99 0.13 1.24
C GLY A 111 53.27 0.89 1.58
N TYR A 112 53.13 2.07 2.18
CA TYR A 112 54.26 2.88 2.61
C TYR A 112 55.10 2.20 3.70
N ILE A 113 54.45 1.58 4.69
CA ILE A 113 55.14 0.81 5.74
C ILE A 113 55.96 -0.34 5.15
N ARG A 114 55.39 -1.09 4.19
CA ARG A 114 56.12 -2.16 3.49
C ARG A 114 57.37 -1.62 2.79
N GLN A 115 57.24 -0.51 2.08
CA GLN A 115 58.38 0.14 1.42
C GLN A 115 59.46 0.59 2.42
N LEU A 116 59.07 1.10 3.59
CA LEU A 116 60.01 1.46 4.65
C LEU A 116 60.73 0.25 5.22
N ILE A 117 60.01 -0.85 5.49
CA ILE A 117 60.58 -2.11 5.97
C ILE A 117 61.61 -2.65 4.97
N ASP A 118 61.27 -2.65 3.68
CA ASP A 118 62.18 -3.12 2.63
C ASP A 118 63.43 -2.23 2.53
N SER A 119 63.26 -0.90 2.63
CA SER A 119 64.38 0.04 2.67
C SER A 119 65.26 -0.20 3.90
N HIS A 120 64.67 -0.39 5.08
CA HIS A 120 65.41 -0.66 6.31
C HIS A 120 66.22 -1.95 6.21
N ARG A 121 65.61 -3.04 5.75
CA ARG A 121 66.30 -4.33 5.54
C ARG A 121 67.49 -4.21 4.59
N LYS A 122 67.38 -3.37 3.57
CA LYS A 122 68.47 -3.12 2.61
C LYS A 122 69.66 -2.40 3.23
N HIS A 123 69.42 -1.47 4.16
CA HIS A 123 70.46 -0.58 4.71
C HIS A 123 70.96 -0.99 6.11
N ALA A 124 70.18 -1.73 6.87
CA ALA A 124 70.48 -2.17 8.23
C ALA A 124 69.95 -3.60 8.47
N PRO A 125 70.51 -4.62 7.80
CA PRO A 125 69.97 -5.99 7.83
C PRO A 125 70.02 -6.65 9.22
N GLU A 126 71.00 -6.28 10.05
CA GLU A 126 71.19 -6.83 11.40
C GLU A 126 70.33 -6.14 12.47
N SER A 127 69.61 -5.06 12.11
CA SER A 127 68.75 -4.34 13.03
C SER A 127 67.38 -4.99 13.11
N ALA A 128 66.92 -5.29 14.33
CA ALA A 128 65.61 -5.88 14.55
C ALA A 128 64.48 -4.88 14.21
N ILE A 129 63.50 -5.33 13.44
CA ILE A 129 62.27 -4.58 13.16
C ILE A 129 61.23 -5.02 14.20
N PRO A 130 60.60 -4.09 14.93
CA PRO A 130 59.57 -4.43 15.90
C PRO A 130 58.36 -5.08 15.21
N ASP A 131 57.71 -6.00 15.92
CA ASP A 131 56.50 -6.66 15.42
C ASP A 131 55.39 -5.63 15.14
N PRO A 132 54.59 -5.84 14.09
CA PRO A 132 53.49 -4.95 13.78
C PRO A 132 52.45 -4.96 14.92
N PRO A 133 51.75 -3.83 15.16
CA PRO A 133 50.63 -3.77 16.09
C PRO A 133 49.57 -4.85 15.79
N GLN A 134 48.93 -5.40 16.81
CA GLN A 134 47.92 -6.48 16.66
C GLN A 134 46.81 -6.15 15.65
N LEU A 135 46.38 -4.88 15.58
CA LEU A 135 45.39 -4.39 14.60
C LEU A 135 45.81 -4.57 13.13
N LEU A 136 47.08 -4.81 12.86
CA LEU A 136 47.66 -5.01 11.54
C LEU A 136 48.21 -6.43 11.33
N ALA A 137 48.19 -7.28 12.36
CA ALA A 137 48.79 -8.62 12.31
C ALA A 137 48.16 -9.51 11.23
N ASP A 138 46.86 -9.33 10.95
CA ASP A 138 46.12 -10.13 9.96
C ASP A 138 46.26 -9.61 8.51
N ILE A 139 46.95 -8.49 8.30
CA ILE A 139 46.91 -7.73 7.03
C ILE A 139 48.29 -7.49 6.43
N LEU A 140 49.32 -7.36 7.28
CA LEU A 140 50.71 -7.15 6.85
C LEU A 140 51.38 -8.46 6.45
#